data_AF-X1QKJ2-F1
#
_entry.id   AF-X1QKJ2-F1
#
_cell.length_a   1.000
_cell.length_b   1.000
_cell.length_c   1.000
_cell.angle_alpha   90.00
_cell.angle_beta   90.00
_cell.angle_gamma   90.00
#
_symmetry.space_group_name_H-M   'P 1'
#
loop_
_entity.id
_entity.type
_entity.pdbx_description
1 polymer ?
#
loop_
_entity_poly.entity_id
_entity_poly.type
_entity_poly.pdbx_seq_one_letter_code
_entity_poly.pdbx_strand_id
1 'polypeptide(L)'
;PGQALVERITNAIDAHIELKFELAGRPSGLNSPREAVQQLWNLESSRLTRESPSMARFIEDMAPRSLVRVLGSMRRGDSSVIIQDSGIGQHPDDLPKTILGLQESNKNDKRHLMGAFGQGGSSTFAYCPYSLIVSRRHQQCLDGKTDLIGWTIVRQFDDESWKTFRYEYLAG
;
A
#
# COMPACT_ATOMS: atom_id res chain seq x y z
N PRO A 1 2.39 12.58 -12.32
CA PRO A 1 1.37 12.53 -11.25
C PRO A 1 0.47 11.28 -11.28
N GLY A 2 -0.01 10.83 -12.45
CA GLY A 2 -0.95 9.69 -12.53
C GLY A 2 -0.37 8.35 -12.06
N GLN A 3 0.82 7.97 -12.52
CA GLN A 3 1.46 6.68 -12.15
C GLN A 3 1.70 6.55 -10.64
N ALA A 4 2.14 7.64 -10.02
CA ALA A 4 2.35 7.80 -8.59
C ALA A 4 1.08 7.53 -7.73
N LEU A 5 -0.04 8.11 -8.15
CA LEU A 5 -1.32 7.92 -7.48
C LEU A 5 -1.83 6.48 -7.65
N VAL A 6 -1.74 5.94 -8.87
CA VAL A 6 -2.11 4.56 -9.18
C VAL A 6 -1.32 3.59 -8.30
N GLU A 7 -0.02 3.80 -8.14
CA GLU A 7 0.83 2.97 -7.28
C GLU A 7 0.39 2.96 -5.82
N ARG A 8 0.06 4.12 -5.23
CA ARG A 8 -0.43 4.16 -3.83
C ARG A 8 -1.77 3.44 -3.66
N ILE A 9 -2.66 3.56 -4.65
CA ILE A 9 -3.94 2.83 -4.65
C ILE A 9 -3.69 1.32 -4.77
N THR A 10 -2.77 0.90 -5.64
CA THR A 10 -2.37 -0.51 -5.79
C THR A 10 -1.79 -1.04 -4.48
N ASN A 11 -0.90 -0.30 -3.82
CA ASN A 11 -0.32 -0.71 -2.53
C ASN A 11 -1.38 -0.81 -1.43
N ALA A 12 -2.37 0.08 -1.41
CA ALA A 12 -3.52 0.01 -0.50
C ALA A 12 -4.39 -1.24 -0.75
N ILE A 13 -4.52 -1.68 -2.00
CA ILE A 13 -5.21 -2.94 -2.35
C ILE A 13 -4.37 -4.15 -1.92
N ASP A 14 -3.07 -4.15 -2.25
CA ASP A 14 -2.14 -5.22 -1.91
C ASP A 14 -2.01 -5.43 -0.40
N ALA A 15 -2.12 -4.37 0.40
CA ALA A 15 -2.12 -4.45 1.85
C ALA A 15 -3.20 -5.38 2.41
N HIS A 16 -4.36 -5.48 1.74
CA HIS A 16 -5.42 -6.42 2.12
C HIS A 16 -5.11 -7.85 1.74
N ILE A 17 -4.52 -8.06 0.55
CA ILE A 17 -4.07 -9.39 0.10
C ILE A 17 -2.99 -9.90 1.04
N GLU A 18 -2.03 -9.05 1.38
CA GLU A 18 -0.92 -9.40 2.27
C GLU A 18 -1.42 -9.69 3.70
N LEU A 19 -2.38 -8.91 4.22
CA LEU A 19 -3.01 -9.21 5.50
C LEU A 19 -3.67 -10.59 5.48
N LYS A 20 -4.50 -10.87 4.47
CA LYS A 20 -5.21 -12.15 4.38
C LYS A 20 -4.25 -13.33 4.20
N PHE A 21 -3.17 -13.14 3.43
CA PHE A 21 -2.10 -14.12 3.24
C PHE A 21 -1.40 -14.47 4.56
N GLU A 22 -1.04 -13.47 5.36
CA GLU A 22 -0.44 -13.67 6.68
C GLU A 22 -1.39 -14.40 7.64
N LEU A 23 -2.66 -13.96 7.69
CA LEU A 23 -3.68 -14.58 8.54
C LEU A 23 -4.02 -16.02 8.11
N ALA A 24 -3.83 -16.36 6.83
CA ALA A 24 -4.00 -17.71 6.31
C ALA A 24 -2.77 -18.62 6.52
N GLY A 25 -1.72 -18.14 7.20
CA GLY A 25 -0.51 -18.92 7.45
C GLY A 25 0.43 -19.02 6.25
N ARG A 26 0.47 -17.98 5.39
CA ARG A 26 1.38 -17.87 4.24
C ARG A 26 1.30 -19.07 3.26
N PRO A 27 0.11 -19.38 2.70
CA PRO A 27 -0.07 -20.52 1.81
C PRO A 27 0.83 -20.44 0.56
N SER A 28 1.43 -21.57 0.17
CA SER A 28 2.22 -21.67 -1.06
C SER A 28 1.34 -21.72 -2.31
N GLY A 29 1.91 -21.41 -3.48
CA GLY A 29 1.26 -21.66 -4.78
C GLY A 29 0.32 -20.54 -5.26
N LEU A 30 0.37 -19.36 -4.66
CA LEU A 30 -0.32 -18.17 -5.16
C LEU A 30 0.56 -17.45 -6.20
N ASN A 31 0.29 -17.67 -7.48
CA ASN A 31 1.16 -17.21 -8.58
C ASN A 31 0.69 -15.92 -9.24
N SER A 32 -0.48 -15.43 -8.88
CA SER A 32 -0.98 -14.13 -9.31
C SER A 32 -1.90 -13.51 -8.26
N PRO A 33 -2.13 -12.19 -8.30
CA PRO A 33 -3.06 -11.55 -7.37
C PRO A 33 -4.51 -12.00 -7.56
N ARG A 34 -4.88 -12.36 -8.80
CA ARG A 34 -6.18 -12.96 -9.10
C ARG A 34 -6.36 -14.30 -8.37
N GLU A 35 -5.37 -15.19 -8.47
CA GLU A 35 -5.39 -16.48 -7.77
C GLU A 35 -5.38 -16.29 -6.26
N ALA A 36 -4.58 -15.34 -5.75
CA ALA A 36 -4.52 -15.02 -4.34
C ALA A 36 -5.89 -14.61 -3.79
N VAL A 37 -6.56 -13.66 -4.45
CA VAL A 37 -7.90 -13.22 -4.04
C VAL A 37 -8.90 -14.37 -4.11
N GLN A 38 -8.87 -15.18 -5.17
CA GLN A 38 -9.79 -16.30 -5.32
C GLN A 38 -9.61 -17.34 -4.21
N GLN A 39 -8.38 -17.74 -3.91
CA GLN A 39 -8.10 -18.78 -2.91
C GLN A 39 -8.27 -18.26 -1.48
N LEU A 40 -7.71 -17.08 -1.17
CA LEU A 40 -7.73 -16.52 0.19
C LEU A 40 -9.14 -16.14 0.67
N TRP A 41 -10.07 -15.83 -0.25
CA TRP A 41 -11.47 -15.54 0.05
C TRP A 41 -12.45 -16.66 -0.36
N ASN A 42 -11.95 -17.81 -0.81
CA ASN A 42 -12.76 -18.97 -1.24
C ASN A 42 -13.85 -18.59 -2.27
N LEU A 43 -13.45 -17.86 -3.30
CA LEU A 43 -14.37 -17.39 -4.34
C LEU A 43 -14.58 -18.48 -5.39
N GLU A 44 -15.84 -18.75 -5.72
CA GLU A 44 -16.24 -19.76 -6.72
C GLU A 44 -15.80 -19.39 -8.14
N SER A 45 -15.54 -18.10 -8.38
CA SER A 45 -15.11 -17.58 -9.67
C SER A 45 -14.18 -16.39 -9.48
N SER A 46 -13.23 -16.23 -10.42
CA SER A 46 -12.44 -15.02 -10.56
C SER A 46 -13.18 -13.90 -11.32
N ARG A 47 -14.44 -14.12 -11.74
CA ARG A 47 -15.25 -13.11 -12.41
C ARG A 47 -15.86 -12.17 -11.36
N LEU A 48 -15.60 -10.88 -11.51
CA LEU A 48 -16.15 -9.83 -10.67
C LEU A 48 -17.62 -9.56 -11.04
N THR A 49 -18.51 -10.51 -10.76
CA THR A 49 -19.97 -10.33 -10.92
C THR A 49 -20.65 -10.49 -9.56
N ARG A 50 -21.69 -9.70 -9.29
CA ARG A 50 -22.50 -9.87 -8.06
C ARG A 50 -23.47 -11.06 -8.14
N GLU A 51 -23.42 -11.82 -9.23
CA GLU A 51 -24.29 -12.97 -9.46
C GLU A 51 -23.92 -14.16 -8.57
N SER A 52 -22.64 -14.31 -8.20
CA SER A 52 -22.24 -15.30 -7.18
C SER A 52 -22.40 -14.70 -5.77
N PRO A 53 -23.07 -15.41 -4.83
CA PRO A 53 -23.16 -14.98 -3.44
C PRO A 53 -21.79 -14.77 -2.77
N SER A 54 -20.77 -15.58 -3.15
CA SER A 54 -19.41 -15.44 -2.61
C SER A 54 -18.76 -14.11 -3.00
N MET A 55 -18.94 -13.71 -4.27
CA MET A 55 -18.43 -12.46 -4.80
C MET A 55 -19.20 -11.24 -4.27
N ALA A 56 -20.53 -11.33 -4.13
CA ALA A 56 -21.32 -10.25 -3.53
C ALA A 56 -20.86 -9.92 -2.10
N ARG A 57 -20.67 -10.96 -1.27
CA ARG A 57 -20.12 -10.82 0.09
C ARG A 57 -18.70 -10.26 0.09
N PHE A 58 -17.85 -10.72 -0.81
CA PHE A 58 -16.49 -10.18 -0.95
C PHE A 58 -16.50 -8.67 -1.25
N ILE A 59 -17.32 -8.22 -2.19
CA ILE A 59 -17.39 -6.80 -2.53
C ILE A 59 -17.94 -5.98 -1.36
N GLU A 60 -18.97 -6.49 -0.65
CA GLU A 60 -19.52 -5.82 0.54
C GLU A 60 -18.50 -5.70 1.67
N ASP A 61 -17.70 -6.75 1.91
CA ASP A 61 -16.65 -6.75 2.92
C ASP A 61 -15.47 -5.84 2.54
N MET A 62 -15.08 -5.81 1.27
CA MET A 62 -13.88 -5.09 0.82
C MET A 62 -14.13 -3.61 0.49
N ALA A 63 -15.32 -3.24 0.02
CA ALA A 63 -15.64 -1.86 -0.37
C ALA A 63 -15.36 -0.80 0.71
N PRO A 64 -15.69 -0.99 2.01
CA PRO A 64 -15.42 0.02 3.03
C PRO A 64 -13.97 0.03 3.52
N ARG A 65 -13.14 -0.93 3.13
CA ARG A 65 -11.78 -1.15 3.67
C ARG A 65 -10.70 -0.33 2.99
N SER A 66 -11.00 0.29 1.85
CA SER A 66 -10.10 1.22 1.16
C SER A 66 -10.86 2.48 0.76
N LEU A 67 -10.26 3.63 1.01
CA LEU A 67 -10.85 4.93 0.78
C LEU A 67 -9.87 5.83 0.06
N VAL A 68 -10.30 6.40 -1.07
CA VAL A 68 -9.57 7.41 -1.82
C VAL A 68 -10.41 8.68 -1.84
N ARG A 69 -9.88 9.78 -1.31
CA ARG A 69 -10.54 11.09 -1.28
C ARG A 69 -9.64 12.16 -1.87
N VAL A 70 -10.20 13.02 -2.69
CA VAL A 70 -9.56 14.27 -3.10
C VAL A 70 -10.17 15.38 -2.25
N LEU A 71 -9.34 16.08 -1.50
CA LEU A 71 -9.70 17.26 -0.72
C LEU A 71 -9.16 18.51 -1.40
N GLY A 72 -9.85 19.64 -1.24
CA GLY A 72 -9.40 20.93 -1.74
C GLY A 72 -10.15 21.42 -2.97
N SER A 73 -9.60 22.45 -3.63
CA SER A 73 -10.25 23.08 -4.78
C SER A 73 -9.75 22.50 -6.11
N MET A 74 -10.46 22.79 -7.21
CA MET A 74 -10.03 22.47 -8.58
C MET A 74 -8.84 23.33 -9.04
N ARG A 75 -8.32 24.24 -8.20
CA ARG A 75 -7.16 25.07 -8.52
C ARG A 75 -5.87 24.27 -8.33
N ARG A 76 -4.94 24.45 -9.27
CA ARG A 76 -3.63 23.79 -9.25
C ARG A 76 -2.87 24.17 -7.97
N GLY A 77 -2.47 23.17 -7.18
CA GLY A 77 -1.70 23.35 -5.94
C GLY A 77 -2.53 23.32 -4.66
N ASP A 78 -3.87 23.37 -4.76
CA ASP A 78 -4.78 23.44 -3.60
C ASP A 78 -5.51 22.12 -3.35
N SER A 79 -5.03 20.99 -3.88
CA SER A 79 -5.65 19.68 -3.71
C SER A 79 -4.74 18.72 -2.95
N SER A 80 -5.31 17.97 -2.02
CA SER A 80 -4.66 16.85 -1.32
C SER A 80 -5.39 15.56 -1.64
N VAL A 81 -4.66 14.46 -1.79
CA VAL A 81 -5.25 13.14 -1.95
C VAL A 81 -5.01 12.33 -0.69
N ILE A 82 -6.07 11.81 -0.09
CA ILE A 82 -6.02 10.88 1.03
C ILE A 82 -6.29 9.49 0.48
N ILE A 83 -5.39 8.56 0.79
CA ILE A 83 -5.55 7.13 0.56
C ILE A 83 -5.45 6.47 1.92
N GLN A 84 -6.46 5.69 2.28
CA GLN A 84 -6.52 4.98 3.54
C GLN A 84 -6.97 3.55 3.25
N ASP A 85 -6.32 2.59 3.90
CA ASP A 85 -6.73 1.20 3.92
C ASP A 85 -6.74 0.65 5.36
N SER A 86 -7.45 -0.47 5.55
CA SER A 86 -7.41 -1.27 6.77
C SER A 86 -6.68 -2.61 6.57
N GLY A 87 -5.68 -2.61 5.68
CA GLY A 87 -4.86 -3.77 5.37
C GLY A 87 -3.79 -4.04 6.44
N ILE A 88 -2.71 -4.69 6.02
CA ILE A 88 -1.69 -5.19 6.96
C ILE A 88 -0.92 -4.11 7.71
N GLY A 89 -0.74 -2.94 7.09
CA GLY A 89 0.09 -1.85 7.60
C GLY A 89 1.57 -2.23 7.85
N GLN A 90 2.32 -1.26 8.34
CA GLN A 90 3.74 -1.38 8.66
C GLN A 90 4.02 -0.89 10.08
N HIS A 91 4.96 -1.56 10.76
CA HIS A 91 5.47 -1.12 12.05
C HIS A 91 6.43 0.06 11.83
N PRO A 92 6.52 1.04 12.76
CA PRO A 92 7.46 2.16 12.64
C PRO A 92 8.89 1.74 12.24
N ASP A 93 9.46 0.72 12.91
CA ASP A 93 10.79 0.18 12.61
C ASP A 93 10.98 -0.38 11.19
N ASP A 94 9.88 -0.75 10.51
CA ASP A 94 9.91 -1.31 9.17
C ASP A 94 9.67 -0.25 8.09
N LEU A 95 9.19 0.95 8.44
CA LEU A 95 8.95 2.03 7.48
C LEU A 95 10.20 2.36 6.63
N PRO A 96 11.42 2.49 7.20
CA PRO A 96 12.65 2.77 6.44
C PRO A 96 12.96 1.72 5.37
N LYS A 97 12.64 0.45 5.63
CA LYS A 97 12.96 -0.70 4.77
C LYS A 97 11.83 -1.05 3.79
N THR A 98 10.66 -0.44 3.96
CA THR A 98 9.45 -0.76 3.19
C THR A 98 8.96 0.44 2.39
N ILE A 99 8.12 1.27 2.99
CA ILE A 99 7.43 2.39 2.33
C ILE A 99 8.42 3.50 1.96
N LEU A 100 9.48 3.69 2.76
CA LEU A 100 10.50 4.72 2.56
C LEU A 100 11.75 4.20 1.83
N GLY A 101 11.93 2.88 1.79
CA GLY A 101 13.09 2.24 1.18
C GLY A 101 13.02 2.30 -0.35
N LEU A 102 13.95 3.02 -0.97
CA LEU A 102 14.17 2.96 -2.40
C LEU A 102 15.05 1.73 -2.68
N GLN A 103 14.53 0.79 -3.48
CA GLN A 103 15.26 -0.39 -3.97
C GLN A 103 15.49 -1.57 -3.00
N GLU A 104 14.99 -1.57 -1.76
CA GLU A 104 15.13 -2.74 -0.85
C GLU A 104 14.09 -3.87 -1.10
N SER A 105 13.54 -4.00 -2.31
CA SER A 105 12.47 -4.97 -2.55
C SER A 105 12.99 -6.39 -2.83
N ASN A 106 12.92 -7.24 -1.79
CA ASN A 106 12.99 -8.71 -1.89
C ASN A 106 11.73 -9.32 -2.59
N LYS A 107 11.21 -8.69 -3.66
CA LYS A 107 9.83 -8.91 -4.14
C LYS A 107 9.66 -9.72 -5.42
N ASN A 108 10.73 -10.29 -5.97
CA ASN A 108 10.60 -11.28 -7.04
C ASN A 108 9.76 -12.50 -6.63
N ASP A 109 9.63 -12.75 -5.31
CA ASP A 109 8.96 -13.94 -4.78
C ASP A 109 7.49 -13.71 -4.38
N LYS A 110 7.00 -12.46 -4.32
CA LYS A 110 5.62 -12.14 -3.90
C LYS A 110 4.66 -12.01 -5.09
N ARG A 111 4.56 -13.05 -5.92
CA ARG A 111 3.71 -13.07 -7.13
C ARG A 111 2.21 -12.89 -6.87
N HIS A 112 1.78 -13.01 -5.61
CA HIS A 112 0.41 -12.78 -5.18
C HIS A 112 0.03 -11.30 -5.03
N LEU A 113 0.95 -10.36 -5.22
CA LEU A 113 0.71 -8.91 -5.14
C LEU A 113 0.80 -8.22 -6.51
N MET A 114 0.04 -7.14 -6.72
CA MET A 114 0.00 -6.41 -8.00
C MET A 114 1.13 -5.39 -8.13
N GLY A 115 1.49 -4.72 -7.04
CA GLY A 115 2.43 -3.63 -6.96
C GLY A 115 3.87 -4.11 -6.89
N ALA A 116 4.75 -3.42 -7.63
CA ALA A 116 6.19 -3.58 -7.53
C ALA A 116 6.72 -2.60 -6.46
N PHE A 117 6.51 -2.90 -5.18
CA PHE A 117 6.92 -1.99 -4.12
C PHE A 117 8.41 -1.64 -4.22
N GLY A 118 8.75 -0.37 -3.93
CA GLY A 118 10.13 0.14 -3.93
C GLY A 118 10.57 0.81 -5.24
N GLN A 119 9.81 0.71 -6.33
CA GLN A 119 10.04 1.51 -7.56
C GLN A 119 9.20 2.80 -7.59
N GLY A 120 8.14 2.86 -6.78
CA GLY A 120 7.18 3.97 -6.77
C GLY A 120 7.32 4.97 -5.63
N GLY A 121 8.12 4.68 -4.60
CA GLY A 121 8.30 5.57 -3.45
C GLY A 121 8.74 6.96 -3.90
N SER A 122 9.86 7.04 -4.61
CA SER A 122 10.45 8.29 -5.11
C SER A 122 9.64 8.97 -6.21
N SER A 123 9.13 8.24 -7.19
CA SER A 123 8.40 8.84 -8.32
C SER A 123 7.06 9.46 -7.89
N THR A 124 6.54 9.05 -6.72
CA THR A 124 5.28 9.55 -6.16
C THR A 124 5.37 10.94 -5.55
N PHE A 125 6.51 11.28 -4.96
CA PHE A 125 6.72 12.57 -4.32
C PHE A 125 7.09 13.69 -5.30
N ALA A 126 7.46 13.37 -6.55
CA ALA A 126 7.83 14.35 -7.57
C ALA A 126 6.71 15.37 -7.93
N TYR A 127 5.47 15.09 -7.50
CA TYR A 127 4.30 15.95 -7.73
C TYR A 127 3.61 16.37 -6.44
N CYS A 128 4.18 16.06 -5.28
CA CYS A 128 3.61 16.31 -3.97
C CYS A 128 4.74 16.78 -3.03
N PRO A 129 4.86 18.08 -2.75
CA PRO A 129 6.00 18.63 -2.01
C PRO A 129 6.14 18.02 -0.61
N TYR A 130 5.02 17.57 -0.02
CA TYR A 130 4.98 16.88 1.27
C TYR A 130 3.99 15.73 1.23
N SER A 131 4.37 14.59 1.80
CA SER A 131 3.50 13.45 2.00
C SER A 131 3.57 12.98 3.44
N LEU A 132 2.43 12.98 4.12
CA LEU A 132 2.28 12.32 5.41
C LEU A 132 1.96 10.83 5.18
N ILE A 133 2.73 9.97 5.82
CA ILE A 133 2.45 8.54 5.92
C ILE A 133 2.14 8.25 7.39
N VAL A 134 1.04 7.52 7.64
CA VAL A 134 0.69 7.00 8.95
C VAL A 134 0.39 5.52 8.74
N SER A 135 0.97 4.65 9.56
CA SER A 135 0.78 3.21 9.46
C SER A 135 0.79 2.56 10.84
N ARG A 136 0.02 1.48 10.98
CA ARG A 136 0.02 0.62 12.16
C ARG A 136 -0.01 -0.80 11.65
N ARG A 137 0.93 -1.63 12.11
CA ARG A 137 0.95 -3.04 11.75
C ARG A 137 -0.28 -3.73 12.37
N HIS A 138 -0.92 -4.61 11.62
CA HIS A 138 -2.04 -5.39 12.11
C HIS A 138 -1.62 -6.22 13.34
N GLN A 139 -2.42 -6.22 14.41
CA GLN A 139 -2.09 -6.82 15.70
C GLN A 139 -1.69 -8.30 15.62
N GLN A 140 -2.30 -9.07 14.71
CA GLN A 140 -1.99 -10.49 14.50
C GLN A 140 -0.71 -10.73 13.68
N CYS A 141 -0.08 -9.66 13.18
CA CYS A 141 1.09 -9.69 12.30
C CYS A 141 2.25 -8.87 12.89
N LEU A 142 2.26 -8.66 14.21
CA LEU A 142 3.29 -7.89 14.91
C LEU A 142 4.62 -8.64 15.06
N ASP A 143 4.63 -9.97 14.91
CA ASP A 143 5.84 -10.80 15.01
C ASP A 143 6.64 -10.55 16.29
N GLY A 144 5.94 -10.36 17.42
CA GLY A 144 6.53 -10.09 18.73
C GLY A 144 6.88 -8.62 19.00
N LYS A 145 6.65 -7.71 18.04
CA LYS A 145 6.83 -6.27 18.22
C LYS A 145 5.70 -5.66 19.04
N THR A 146 5.98 -4.51 19.64
CA THR A 146 4.97 -3.70 20.33
C THR A 146 3.98 -3.12 19.32
N ASP A 147 2.71 -3.02 19.71
CA ASP A 147 1.68 -2.42 18.87
C ASP A 147 1.82 -0.89 18.87
N LEU A 148 2.38 -0.35 17.79
CA LEU A 148 2.70 1.08 17.63
C LEU A 148 2.15 1.65 16.33
N ILE A 149 1.82 2.94 16.37
CA ILE A 149 1.50 3.74 15.18
C ILE A 149 2.79 4.45 14.75
N GLY A 150 3.27 4.12 13.56
CA GLY A 150 4.37 4.82 12.91
C GLY A 150 3.83 5.94 12.03
N TRP A 151 4.54 7.05 11.98
CA TRP A 151 4.22 8.13 11.06
C TRP A 151 5.49 8.80 10.57
N THR A 152 5.41 9.42 9.41
CA THR A 152 6.52 10.19 8.86
C THR A 152 6.05 11.17 7.81
N ILE A 153 6.80 12.25 7.65
CA ILE A 153 6.61 13.23 6.59
C ILE A 153 7.75 13.04 5.60
N VAL A 154 7.42 12.74 4.35
CA VAL A 154 8.38 12.70 3.26
C VAL A 154 8.30 14.00 2.48
N ARG A 155 9.45 14.65 2.29
CA ARG A 155 9.60 15.81 1.41
C ARG A 155 10.54 15.51 0.27
N GLN A 156 10.27 16.09 -0.90
CA GLN A 156 11.26 16.14 -1.97
C GLN A 156 12.30 17.21 -1.61
N PHE A 157 13.57 16.82 -1.57
CA PHE A 157 14.70 17.75 -1.44
C PHE A 157 15.41 17.82 -2.79
N ASP A 158 15.40 19.02 -3.38
CA ASP A 158 16.10 19.34 -4.62
C ASP A 158 17.24 20.31 -4.28
N ASP A 159 18.47 19.86 -4.48
CA ASP A 159 19.69 20.65 -4.28
C ASP A 159 20.45 20.64 -5.59
N GLU A 160 20.60 21.81 -6.20
CA GLU A 160 21.24 22.03 -7.50
C GLU A 160 22.70 21.55 -7.54
N SER A 161 23.33 21.34 -6.38
CA SER A 161 24.68 20.79 -6.29
C SER A 161 24.75 19.27 -6.52
N TRP A 162 23.60 18.58 -6.61
CA TRP A 162 23.51 17.14 -6.80
C TRP A 162 22.88 16.77 -8.14
N LYS A 163 23.38 15.68 -8.74
CA LYS A 163 22.85 15.14 -10.02
C LYS A 163 21.43 14.56 -9.92
N THR A 164 20.87 14.38 -8.72
CA THR A 164 19.58 13.68 -8.52
C THR A 164 18.92 14.13 -7.21
N PHE A 165 17.59 14.30 -7.25
CA PHE A 165 16.76 14.62 -6.07
C PHE A 165 16.81 13.52 -5.00
N ARG A 166 16.65 13.91 -3.73
CA ARG A 166 16.62 12.99 -2.58
C ARG A 166 15.32 13.12 -1.79
N TYR A 167 14.97 12.06 -1.06
CA TYR A 167 13.84 12.06 -0.13
C TYR A 167 14.35 12.06 1.30
N GLU A 168 13.85 13.02 2.08
CA GLU A 168 14.10 13.10 3.51
C GLU A 168 12.83 12.76 4.26
N TYR A 169 12.98 12.06 5.38
CA TYR A 169 11.88 11.67 6.23
C TYR A 169 12.23 11.88 7.71
N LEU A 170 11.23 12.26 8.51
CA LEU A 170 11.34 12.31 9.96
C LEU A 170 11.09 10.91 10.53
N ALA A 171 12.01 10.40 11.34
CA ALA A 171 11.82 9.17 12.10
C ALA A 171 11.44 9.54 13.53
N GLY A 172 10.25 9.14 13.96
CA GLY A 172 9.70 9.36 15.30
C GLY A 172 8.82 8.20 15.71
#